data_AF-A0A5N5DYK5-F1
#
_entry.id   AF-A0A5N5DYK5-F1
#
_cell.length_a   1.000
_cell.length_b   1.000
_cell.length_c   1.000
_cell.angle_alpha   90.00
_cell.angle_beta   90.00
_cell.angle_gamma   90.00
#
_symmetry.space_group_name_H-M   'P 1'
#
loop_
_entity.id
_entity.type
_entity.pdbx_description
1 polymer ?
#
loop_
_entity_poly.entity_id
_entity_poly.type
_entity_poly.pdbx_seq_one_letter_code
_entity_poly.pdbx_strand_id
1 'polypeptide(L)'
;VMLIGTTALVLGVAVTLIGAETSSAVLILVGTAVAGIGFGAGFQGTILTVMPLAENHERAGLLSTVYVIAYLANSLPALLAGYLVGKVGLVDTTRGYGALVMVLAAAALIGLLVTSERKVEAVSVSE
;
A
#
# COMPACT_ATOMS: atom_id res chain seq x y z
N VAL A 1 -6.02 12.71 7.76
CA VAL A 1 -6.30 11.26 7.62
C VAL A 1 -5.28 10.56 6.76
N MET A 2 -5.08 10.94 5.49
CA MET A 2 -4.13 10.25 4.60
C MET A 2 -2.69 10.21 5.15
N LEU A 3 -2.17 11.29 5.71
CA LEU A 3 -0.80 11.35 6.25
C LEU A 3 -0.61 10.36 7.42
N ILE A 4 -1.57 10.30 8.35
CA ILE A 4 -1.57 9.34 9.47
C ILE A 4 -1.72 7.90 8.94
N GLY A 5 -2.58 7.68 7.94
CA GLY A 5 -2.79 6.37 7.32
C GLY A 5 -1.54 5.85 6.62
N THR A 6 -0.85 6.70 5.86
CA THR A 6 0.40 6.32 5.19
C THR A 6 1.52 6.04 6.19
N THR A 7 1.66 6.85 7.25
CA THR A 7 2.65 6.57 8.31
C THR A 7 2.35 5.26 9.03
N ALA A 8 1.10 5.00 9.38
CA ALA A 8 0.69 3.73 9.98
C ALA A 8 0.95 2.55 9.04
N LEU A 9 0.70 2.71 7.74
CA LEU A 9 0.99 1.67 6.74
C LEU A 9 2.49 1.34 6.70
N VAL A 10 3.35 2.36 6.63
CA VAL A 10 4.81 2.18 6.60
C VAL A 10 5.31 1.47 7.85
N LEU A 11 4.88 1.93 9.03
CA LEU A 11 5.29 1.32 10.31
C LEU A 11 4.77 -0.11 10.44
N GLY A 12 3.51 -0.36 10.06
CA GLY A 12 2.92 -1.70 10.11
C GLY A 12 3.65 -2.70 9.23
N VAL A 13 3.96 -2.33 7.98
CA VAL A 13 4.73 -3.17 7.05
C VAL A 13 6.14 -3.46 7.59
N ALA A 14 6.82 -2.45 8.16
CA ALA A 14 8.14 -2.64 8.76
C ALA A 14 8.11 -3.63 9.93
N VAL A 15 7.11 -3.52 10.82
CA VAL A 15 6.92 -4.46 11.95
C VAL A 15 6.61 -5.88 11.46
N THR A 16 5.79 -6.03 10.41
CA THR A 16 5.50 -7.33 9.80
C THR A 16 6.76 -7.98 9.24
N LEU A 17 7.63 -7.21 8.58
CA LEU A 17 8.91 -7.69 8.06
C LEU A 17 9.86 -8.16 9.17
N ILE A 18 9.97 -7.40 10.26
CA ILE A 18 10.76 -7.79 11.43
C ILE A 18 10.21 -9.08 12.06
N GLY A 19 8.88 -9.22 12.12
CA GLY A 19 8.23 -10.43 12.60
C GLY A 19 8.52 -11.66 11.73
N ALA A 20 8.57 -11.48 10.41
CA ALA A 20 8.93 -12.54 9.47
C ALA A 20 10.37 -13.02 9.65
N GLU A 21 11.33 -12.09 9.78
CA GLU A 21 12.76 -12.42 9.97
C GLU A 21 13.00 -13.11 11.32
N THR A 22 12.29 -12.68 12.36
CA THR A 22 12.38 -13.26 13.71
C THR A 22 11.52 -14.50 13.91
N SER A 23 10.79 -14.96 12.88
CA SER A 23 9.81 -16.06 12.97
C SER A 23 8.77 -15.89 14.09
N SER A 24 8.43 -14.64 14.42
CA SER A 24 7.53 -14.29 15.52
C SER A 24 6.13 -13.99 15.00
N ALA A 25 5.20 -14.92 15.25
CA ALA A 25 3.79 -14.78 14.84
C ALA A 25 3.12 -13.53 15.44
N VAL A 26 3.49 -13.14 16.67
CA VAL A 26 2.92 -11.97 17.35
C VAL A 26 3.29 -10.68 16.63
N LEU A 27 4.57 -10.54 16.24
CA LEU A 27 5.03 -9.35 15.50
C LEU A 27 4.39 -9.26 14.12
N ILE A 28 4.23 -10.39 13.43
CA ILE A 28 3.52 -10.45 12.15
C ILE A 28 2.08 -9.98 12.32
N LEU A 29 1.36 -10.48 13.33
CA LEU A 29 -0.04 -10.10 13.58
C LEU A 29 -0.19 -8.62 13.93
N VAL A 30 0.66 -8.11 14.82
CA VAL A 30 0.63 -6.69 15.23
C VAL A 30 0.96 -5.78 14.06
N GLY A 31 2.03 -6.07 13.32
CA GLY A 31 2.42 -5.30 12.13
C GLY A 31 1.31 -5.31 11.07
N THR A 32 0.69 -6.47 10.84
CA THR A 32 -0.40 -6.61 9.86
C THR A 32 -1.65 -5.84 10.29
N ALA A 33 -1.99 -5.83 11.58
CA ALA A 33 -3.10 -5.04 12.09
C ALA A 33 -2.86 -3.53 11.89
N VAL A 34 -1.66 -3.05 12.22
CA VAL A 34 -1.28 -1.64 12.04
C VAL A 34 -1.24 -1.25 10.56
N ALA A 35 -0.69 -2.13 9.71
CA ALA A 35 -0.68 -1.96 8.26
C ALA A 35 -2.11 -1.91 7.69
N GLY A 36 -3.00 -2.77 8.18
CA GLY A 36 -4.41 -2.80 7.79
C GLY A 36 -5.15 -1.50 8.13
N ILE A 37 -4.90 -0.93 9.32
CA ILE A 37 -5.45 0.38 9.73
C ILE A 37 -4.95 1.48 8.80
N GLY A 38 -3.65 1.50 8.52
CA GLY A 38 -3.05 2.48 7.60
C GLY A 38 -3.59 2.38 6.18
N PHE A 39 -3.71 1.14 5.67
CA PHE A 39 -4.27 0.85 4.36
C PHE A 39 -5.73 1.29 4.26
N GLY A 40 -6.56 0.94 5.24
CA GLY A 40 -7.97 1.34 5.29
C GLY A 40 -8.14 2.86 5.31
N ALA A 41 -7.36 3.56 6.14
CA ALA A 41 -7.39 5.02 6.22
C ALA A 41 -6.91 5.70 4.91
N GLY A 42 -5.90 5.15 4.25
CA GLY A 42 -5.41 5.64 2.96
C GLY A 42 -6.38 5.38 1.81
N PHE A 43 -6.93 4.17 1.73
CA PHE A 43 -7.89 3.77 0.70
C PHE A 43 -9.20 4.55 0.81
N GLN A 44 -9.78 4.64 2.01
CA GLN A 44 -10.96 5.48 2.25
C GLN A 44 -10.67 6.96 2.02
N GLY A 45 -9.52 7.46 2.46
CA GLY A 45 -9.10 8.84 2.20
C GLY A 45 -9.02 9.17 0.70
N THR A 46 -8.55 8.22 -0.11
CA THR A 46 -8.48 8.36 -1.57
C THR A 46 -9.88 8.39 -2.19
N ILE A 47 -10.75 7.45 -1.81
CA ILE A 47 -12.14 7.41 -2.28
C ILE A 47 -12.87 8.72 -1.91
N LEU A 48 -12.74 9.18 -0.67
CA LEU A 48 -13.35 10.42 -0.19
C LEU A 48 -12.79 11.68 -0.86
N THR A 49 -11.58 11.62 -1.42
CA THR A 49 -11.00 12.73 -2.20
C THR A 49 -11.55 12.75 -3.63
N VAL A 50 -11.80 11.59 -4.24
CA VAL A 50 -12.13 11.47 -5.67
C VAL A 50 -13.64 11.42 -5.92
N MET A 51 -14.43 10.82 -5.02
CA MET A 51 -15.89 10.72 -5.13
C MET A 51 -16.63 12.07 -5.21
N PRO A 52 -16.25 13.13 -4.47
CA PRO A 52 -16.93 14.42 -4.56
C PRO A 52 -16.75 15.13 -5.91
N LEU A 53 -15.74 14.77 -6.70
CA LEU A 53 -15.48 15.37 -8.02
C LEU A 53 -16.38 14.80 -9.13
N ALA A 54 -17.03 13.65 -8.91
CA ALA A 54 -17.92 13.03 -9.87
C ALA A 54 -19.37 13.47 -9.69
N GLU A 55 -20.06 13.67 -10.82
CA GLU A 55 -21.49 13.92 -10.84
C GLU A 55 -22.26 12.74 -10.23
N ASN A 56 -23.42 13.00 -9.62
CA ASN A 56 -24.18 12.00 -8.87
C ASN A 56 -24.45 10.71 -9.65
N HIS A 57 -24.56 10.78 -10.98
CA HIS A 57 -24.84 9.65 -11.85
C HIS A 57 -23.58 8.85 -12.26
N GLU A 58 -22.38 9.44 -12.18
CA GLU A 58 -21.10 8.80 -12.56
C GLU A 58 -20.40 8.13 -11.36
N ARG A 59 -20.80 8.49 -10.14
CA ARG A 59 -20.24 8.00 -8.87
C ARG A 59 -20.14 6.48 -8.77
N ALA A 60 -21.15 5.76 -9.24
CA ALA A 60 -21.16 4.30 -9.25
C ALA A 60 -20.11 3.72 -10.22
N GLY A 61 -19.95 4.32 -11.40
CA GLY A 61 -18.95 3.94 -12.38
C GLY A 61 -17.54 4.20 -11.87
N LEU A 62 -17.30 5.40 -11.33
CA LEU A 62 -16.02 5.79 -10.75
C LEU A 62 -15.59 4.86 -9.61
N LEU A 63 -16.49 4.56 -8.67
CA LEU A 63 -16.20 3.65 -7.56
C LEU A 63 -15.88 2.24 -8.07
N SER A 64 -16.60 1.75 -9.08
CA SER A 64 -16.36 0.45 -9.69
C SER A 64 -14.98 0.39 -10.36
N THR A 65 -14.60 1.41 -11.12
CA THR A 65 -13.27 1.50 -11.75
C THR A 65 -12.16 1.53 -10.72
N VAL A 66 -12.33 2.31 -9.64
CA VAL A 66 -11.36 2.34 -8.53
C VAL A 66 -11.18 0.96 -7.90
N TYR A 67 -12.28 0.24 -7.64
CA TYR A 67 -12.23 -1.11 -7.08
C TYR A 67 -11.58 -2.12 -8.03
N VAL A 68 -11.90 -2.08 -9.33
CA VAL A 68 -11.29 -2.96 -10.33
C VAL A 68 -9.78 -2.74 -10.38
N ILE A 69 -9.32 -1.48 -10.46
CA ILE A 69 -7.90 -1.15 -10.48
C ILE A 69 -7.22 -1.61 -9.18
N ALA A 70 -7.82 -1.33 -8.02
CA ALA A 70 -7.26 -1.71 -6.73
C ALA A 70 -7.13 -3.23 -6.57
N TYR A 71 -8.15 -3.98 -6.97
CA TYR A 71 -8.10 -5.44 -6.94
C TYR A 71 -7.09 -6.00 -7.91
N LEU A 72 -7.04 -5.51 -9.16
CA LEU A 72 -6.03 -5.94 -10.13
C LEU A 72 -4.60 -5.67 -9.63
N ALA A 73 -4.36 -4.49 -9.07
CA ALA A 73 -3.08 -4.11 -8.52
C ALA A 73 -2.66 -5.01 -7.33
N ASN A 74 -3.60 -5.48 -6.52
CA ASN A 74 -3.33 -6.37 -5.39
C ASN A 74 -3.27 -7.86 -5.79
N SER A 75 -4.06 -8.29 -6.77
CA SER A 75 -4.11 -9.67 -7.24
C SER A 75 -2.88 -10.05 -8.06
N LEU A 76 -2.33 -9.14 -8.88
CA LEU A 76 -1.16 -9.43 -9.70
C LEU A 76 0.06 -9.90 -8.87
N PRO A 77 0.48 -9.21 -7.79
CA PRO A 77 1.56 -9.67 -6.92
C PRO A 77 1.26 -11.01 -6.24
N ALA A 78 0.04 -11.16 -5.72
CA ALA A 78 -0.37 -12.37 -4.99
C ALA A 78 -0.39 -13.60 -5.91
N LEU A 79 -0.89 -13.46 -7.14
CA LEU A 79 -0.91 -14.53 -8.14
C LEU A 79 0.50 -14.88 -8.60
N LEU A 80 1.37 -13.88 -8.82
CA LEU A 80 2.76 -14.11 -9.18
C LEU A 80 3.47 -14.91 -8.08
N ALA A 81 3.28 -14.51 -6.83
CA ALA A 81 3.83 -15.20 -5.66
C ALA A 81 3.32 -16.64 -5.58
N GLY A 82 2.01 -16.85 -5.66
CA GLY A 82 1.42 -18.20 -5.63
C GLY A 82 1.93 -19.11 -6.75
N TYR A 83 2.10 -18.57 -7.95
CA TYR A 83 2.68 -19.30 -9.09
C TYR A 83 4.14 -19.70 -8.84
N LEU A 84 4.94 -18.81 -8.26
CA LEU A 84 6.34 -19.06 -7.93
C LEU A 84 6.50 -20.17 -6.87
N VAL A 85 5.55 -20.33 -5.94
CA VAL A 85 5.59 -21.37 -4.88
C VAL A 85 5.68 -22.76 -5.50
N GLY A 86 4.92 -23.00 -6.56
CA GLY A 86 4.88 -24.30 -7.24
C GLY A 86 6.15 -24.66 -8.02
N LYS A 87 7.00 -23.69 -8.33
CA LYS A 87 8.22 -23.90 -9.14
C LYS A 87 9.52 -23.85 -8.35
N VAL A 88 9.60 -23.03 -7.31
CA VAL A 88 10.86 -22.71 -6.62
C VAL A 88 10.82 -23.14 -5.15
N GLY A 89 9.68 -23.63 -4.67
CA GLY A 89 9.48 -24.01 -3.27
C GLY A 89 9.03 -22.84 -2.39
N LEU A 90 8.37 -23.17 -1.27
CA LEU A 90 7.68 -22.21 -0.41
C LEU A 90 8.62 -21.17 0.22
N VAL A 91 9.80 -21.59 0.67
CA VAL A 91 10.76 -20.72 1.40
C VAL A 91 11.38 -19.68 0.46
N ASP A 92 11.87 -20.10 -0.71
CA ASP A 92 12.50 -19.16 -1.66
C ASP A 92 11.47 -18.22 -2.30
N THR A 93 10.24 -18.69 -2.50
CA THR A 93 9.15 -17.83 -2.98
C THR A 93 8.74 -16.81 -1.92
N THR A 94 8.69 -17.20 -0.65
CA THR A 94 8.39 -16.28 0.45
C THR A 94 9.47 -15.21 0.55
N ARG A 95 10.74 -15.57 0.38
CA ARG A 95 11.86 -14.62 0.32
C ARG A 95 11.75 -13.65 -0.86
N GLY A 96 11.47 -14.16 -2.06
CA GLY A 96 11.31 -13.35 -3.27
C GLY A 96 10.11 -12.40 -3.19
N TYR A 97 8.98 -12.88 -2.67
CA TYR A 97 7.79 -12.04 -2.45
C TYR A 97 8.04 -10.99 -1.37
N GLY A 98 8.69 -11.37 -0.26
CA GLY A 98 9.10 -10.44 0.79
C GLY A 98 10.01 -9.34 0.27
N ALA A 99 11.01 -9.68 -0.56
CA ALA A 99 11.90 -8.71 -1.20
C ALA A 99 11.16 -7.76 -2.15
N LEU A 100 10.23 -8.29 -2.96
CA LEU A 100 9.39 -7.47 -3.85
C LEU A 100 8.54 -6.47 -3.06
N VAL A 101 7.87 -6.93 -2.01
CA VAL A 101 7.07 -6.08 -1.12
C VAL A 101 7.95 -4.99 -0.49
N MET A 102 9.18 -5.33 -0.08
CA MET A 102 10.15 -4.38 0.47
C MET A 102 10.52 -3.29 -0.55
N VAL A 103 10.78 -3.66 -1.80
CA VAL A 103 11.08 -2.72 -2.89
C VAL A 103 9.88 -1.81 -3.19
N LEU A 104 8.67 -2.36 -3.25
CA LEU A 104 7.45 -1.58 -3.48
C LEU A 104 7.17 -0.60 -2.33
N ALA A 105 7.36 -1.03 -1.08
CA ALA A 105 7.25 -0.17 0.09
C ALA A 105 8.29 0.96 0.06
N ALA A 106 9.54 0.65 -0.31
CA ALA A 106 10.60 1.65 -0.46
C ALA A 106 10.29 2.66 -1.59
N ALA A 107 9.80 2.18 -2.74
CA ALA A 107 9.41 3.04 -3.86
C ALA A 107 8.24 3.96 -3.49
N ALA A 108 7.23 3.45 -2.77
CA ALA A 108 6.12 4.25 -2.27
C ALA A 108 6.60 5.34 -1.29
N LEU A 109 7.51 5.00 -0.38
CA LEU A 109 8.11 5.94 0.56
C LEU A 109 8.90 7.05 -0.17
N ILE A 110 9.73 6.68 -1.14
CA ILE A 110 10.49 7.63 -1.96
C ILE A 110 9.54 8.53 -2.77
N GLY A 111 8.51 7.95 -3.39
CA GLY A 111 7.50 8.72 -4.14
C GLY A 111 6.76 9.72 -3.26
N LEU A 112 6.50 9.38 -1.99
CA LEU A 112 5.88 10.27 -1.03
C LEU A 112 6.81 11.44 -0.65
N LEU A 113 8.10 11.15 -0.42
CA LEU A 113 9.11 12.15 -0.09
C LEU A 113 9.37 13.11 -1.26
N VAL A 114 9.49 12.58 -2.48
CA VAL A 114 9.71 13.39 -3.70
C VAL A 114 8.47 14.24 -4.03
N THR A 115 7.27 13.75 -3.76
CA THR A 115 6.02 14.53 -3.96
C THR A 115 5.85 15.60 -2.89
N SER A 116 6.43 15.42 -1.69
CA SER A 116 6.45 16.43 -0.62
C SER A 116 7.21 17.69 -1.06
N GLU A 117 8.34 17.53 -1.76
CA GLU A 117 9.14 18.64 -2.30
C GLU A 117 8.37 19.47 -3.34
N ARG A 118 7.61 18.81 -4.25
CA ARG A 118 6.77 19.52 -5.24
C ARG A 118 5.61 20.33 -4.63
N LYS A 119 5.17 19.97 -3.43
CA LYS A 119 4.11 20.71 -2.72
C LYS A 119 4.64 21.92 -1.97
N VAL A 120 5.92 21.95 -1.61
CA VAL A 120 6.59 23.11 -1.00
C VAL A 120 6.92 24.16 -2.08
N GLU A 121 7.43 23.73 -3.24
CA GLU A 121 7.77 24.63 -4.35
C GLU A 121 6.53 25.28 -5.02
N ALA A 122 5.41 24.56 -5.08
CA ALA A 122 4.15 25.11 -5.59
C ALA A 122 3.51 26.16 -4.67
N VAL A 123 3.84 26.17 -3.37
CA VAL A 123 3.39 27.19 -2.41
C VAL A 123 4.32 28.42 -2.45
N SER A 124 5.62 28.24 -2.66
CA SER A 124 6.59 29.35 -2.73
C SER A 124 6.60 30.14 -4.03
N VAL A 125 6.04 29.60 -5.13
CA VAL A 125 5.89 30.32 -6.41
C VAL A 125 4.58 31.14 -6.45
N SER A 126 3.67 30.92 -5.50
CA SER A 126 2.42 31.67 -5.36
C SER A 126 2.45 32.80 -4.31
N GLU A 127 3.57 32.97 -3.61
CA GLU A 127 3.91 34.16 -2.81
C GLU A 127 4.75 35.15 -3.63
#